data_AF-A0A1Y6FPC9-F1
#
_entry.id   AF-A0A1Y6FPC9-F1
#
_cell.length_a   1.000
_cell.length_b   1.000
_cell.length_c   1.000
_cell.angle_alpha   90.00
_cell.angle_beta   90.00
_cell.angle_gamma   90.00
#
_symmetry.space_group_name_H-M   'P 1'
#
loop_
_entity.id
_entity.type
_entity.pdbx_description
1 polymer ?
#
loop_
_entity_poly.entity_id
_entity_poly.type
_entity_poly.pdbx_seq_one_letter_code
_entity_poly.pdbx_strand_id
1 'polypeptide(L)'
;MLRVLKYFNIYVQAAIFSFAVAFLDWESIRQVPFRDISNYISRIDNITNYGTSYISWENTISGWLTFEILWFKILEYASYLNMEPLTFLKYVTLVSAFLTYLYTRKNFGLLVSVAILLNPITIDLLSAQVRSGLAFSIFLTAISVGDGKIKTPAKILLLVLTPFIHSAMTIILAIYASSKFLESTKRIPEKYKQISFFSVILLSSVVMAIYVSSALEAIGDRRQLEGIAIKSQAYMVYWYLWAMAFAIPFLWKKTDWKVYFSTGTLLVGIVMNASGIAGFRFVALSIPVILSTVPSIRKGFIPYVIVISIIYDATLFYFWIQPDF
;
A
#
# COMPACT_ATOMS: atom_id res chain seq x y z
N MET A 1 29.82 19.50 1.24
CA MET A 1 28.75 20.49 1.00
C MET A 1 27.69 20.03 -0.01
N LEU A 2 28.03 19.70 -1.27
CA LEU A 2 27.05 19.34 -2.31
C LEU A 2 26.13 18.13 -1.98
N ARG A 3 26.65 17.09 -1.33
CA ARG A 3 25.81 15.95 -0.89
C ARG A 3 24.80 16.35 0.18
N VAL A 4 25.20 17.19 1.14
CA VAL A 4 24.32 17.69 2.22
C VAL A 4 23.19 18.54 1.63
N LEU A 5 23.51 19.46 0.72
CA LEU A 5 22.52 20.28 0.02
C LEU A 5 21.52 19.43 -0.79
N LYS A 6 22.00 18.36 -1.45
CA LYS A 6 21.13 17.43 -2.18
C LYS A 6 20.13 16.73 -1.26
N TYR A 7 20.58 16.21 -0.12
CA TYR A 7 19.69 15.54 0.83
C TYR A 7 18.72 16.53 1.48
N PHE A 8 19.21 17.70 1.90
CA PHE A 8 18.37 18.76 2.44
C PHE A 8 17.23 19.14 1.49
N ASN A 9 17.54 19.35 0.21
CA ASN A 9 16.52 19.65 -0.81
C ASN A 9 15.46 18.52 -0.93
N ILE A 10 15.87 17.25 -0.86
CA ILE A 10 14.92 16.12 -0.91
C ILE A 10 13.97 16.14 0.29
N TYR A 11 14.48 16.43 1.50
CA TYR A 11 13.64 16.50 2.70
C TYR A 11 12.70 17.71 2.69
N VAL A 12 13.16 18.87 2.20
CA VAL A 12 12.31 20.06 2.02
C VAL A 12 11.20 19.78 1.01
N GLN A 13 11.52 19.16 -0.13
CA GLN A 13 10.51 18.76 -1.12
C GLN A 13 9.50 17.77 -0.53
N ALA A 14 9.98 16.78 0.25
CA ALA A 14 9.13 15.81 0.92
C ALA A 14 8.17 16.50 1.90
N ALA A 15 8.66 17.47 2.68
CA ALA A 15 7.87 18.23 3.64
C ALA A 15 6.80 19.09 2.94
N ILE A 16 7.16 19.80 1.87
CA ILE A 16 6.22 20.60 1.08
C ILE A 16 5.13 19.70 0.48
N PHE A 17 5.52 18.60 -0.16
CA PHE A 17 4.59 17.65 -0.75
C PHE A 17 3.65 17.05 0.30
N SER A 18 4.20 16.55 1.43
CA SER A 18 3.40 15.94 2.49
C SER A 18 2.45 16.93 3.14
N PHE A 19 2.85 18.20 3.28
CA PHE A 19 1.98 19.25 3.79
C PHE A 19 0.81 19.51 2.84
N ALA A 20 1.08 19.60 1.53
CA ALA A 20 0.03 19.74 0.53
C ALA A 20 -0.94 18.56 0.56
N VAL A 21 -0.46 17.31 0.62
CA VAL A 21 -1.34 16.13 0.69
C VAL A 21 -2.13 16.07 2.00
N ALA A 22 -1.54 16.42 3.14
CA ALA A 22 -2.23 16.31 4.42
C ALA A 22 -3.29 17.39 4.67
N PHE A 23 -3.06 18.60 4.16
CA PHE A 23 -3.87 19.77 4.52
C PHE A 23 -4.75 20.30 3.38
N LEU A 24 -4.56 19.84 2.14
CA LEU A 24 -5.51 20.13 1.08
C LEU A 24 -6.83 19.39 1.34
N ASP A 25 -7.95 20.09 1.14
CA ASP A 25 -9.28 19.53 1.32
C ASP A 25 -9.67 18.65 0.12
N TRP A 26 -9.15 17.42 0.13
CA TRP A 26 -9.44 16.44 -0.91
C TRP A 26 -10.90 16.02 -0.94
N GLU A 27 -11.64 16.10 0.16
CA GLU A 27 -13.08 15.80 0.21
C GLU A 27 -13.85 16.84 -0.61
N SER A 28 -13.52 18.12 -0.47
CA SER A 28 -14.07 19.18 -1.31
C SER A 28 -13.68 19.03 -2.78
N ILE A 29 -12.49 18.52 -3.10
CA ILE A 29 -12.09 18.30 -4.51
C ILE A 29 -12.85 17.13 -5.13
N ARG A 30 -13.04 16.03 -4.38
CA ARG A 30 -13.73 14.83 -4.87
C ARG A 30 -15.26 14.86 -4.70
N GLN A 31 -15.79 15.84 -3.95
CA GLN A 31 -17.22 16.00 -3.64
C GLN A 31 -17.85 14.81 -2.86
N VAL A 32 -17.03 13.96 -2.24
CA VAL A 32 -17.46 12.76 -1.51
C VAL A 32 -16.62 12.59 -0.24
N PRO A 33 -17.23 12.31 0.93
CA PRO A 33 -16.51 12.16 2.18
C PRO A 33 -15.66 10.88 2.24
N PHE A 34 -14.58 10.89 3.01
CA PHE A 34 -13.76 9.74 3.34
C PHE A 34 -14.36 8.99 4.52
N ARG A 35 -15.15 7.95 4.23
CA ARG A 35 -15.85 7.13 5.24
C ARG A 35 -14.90 6.60 6.34
N ASP A 36 -13.69 6.20 5.98
CA ASP A 36 -12.70 5.67 6.93
C ASP A 36 -12.23 6.75 7.93
N ILE A 37 -12.11 8.01 7.49
CA ILE A 37 -11.77 9.13 8.38
C ILE A 37 -12.87 9.33 9.42
N SER A 38 -14.15 9.38 9.01
CA SER A 38 -15.27 9.51 9.95
C SER A 38 -15.30 8.36 10.97
N ASN A 39 -15.00 7.13 10.53
CA ASN A 39 -14.92 5.97 11.42
C ASN A 39 -13.79 6.13 12.46
N TYR A 40 -12.63 6.66 12.07
CA TYR A 40 -11.52 6.88 13.00
C TYR A 40 -11.75 8.04 13.94
N ILE A 41 -12.39 9.12 13.49
CA ILE A 41 -12.83 10.23 14.35
C ILE A 41 -13.73 9.69 15.46
N SER A 42 -14.81 8.98 15.08
CA SER A 42 -15.73 8.38 16.05
C SER A 42 -15.02 7.41 17.00
N ARG A 43 -14.04 6.64 16.53
CA ARG A 43 -13.28 5.72 17.38
C ARG A 43 -12.39 6.46 18.38
N ILE A 44 -11.74 7.55 17.99
CA ILE A 44 -10.96 8.40 18.91
C ILE A 44 -11.90 9.01 19.94
N ASP A 45 -13.02 9.59 19.52
CA ASP A 45 -14.02 10.20 20.43
C ASP A 45 -14.56 9.19 21.44
N ASN A 46 -14.85 7.97 21.01
CA ASN A 46 -15.31 6.91 21.90
C ASN A 46 -14.24 6.52 22.94
N ILE A 47 -12.96 6.47 22.56
CA ILE A 47 -11.86 6.22 23.51
C ILE A 47 -11.73 7.39 24.50
N THR A 48 -11.88 8.62 24.03
CA THR A 48 -11.81 9.83 24.88
C THR A 48 -12.95 9.87 25.90
N ASN A 49 -14.17 9.56 25.47
CA ASN A 49 -15.36 9.68 26.30
C ASN A 49 -15.59 8.47 27.22
N TYR A 50 -15.26 7.26 26.78
CA TYR A 50 -15.60 6.01 27.48
C TYR A 50 -14.39 5.20 27.95
N GLY A 51 -13.16 5.62 27.61
CA GLY A 51 -11.94 4.92 27.93
C GLY A 51 -11.68 3.68 27.05
N THR A 52 -10.52 3.07 27.25
CA THR A 52 -10.05 1.92 26.43
C THR A 52 -10.77 0.62 26.75
N SER A 53 -11.37 0.50 27.94
CA SER A 53 -12.18 -0.65 28.34
C SER A 53 -13.45 -0.82 27.51
N TYR A 54 -13.89 0.23 26.82
CA TYR A 54 -15.02 0.17 25.90
C TYR A 54 -14.75 -0.75 24.69
N ILE A 55 -13.47 -0.97 24.37
CA ILE A 55 -13.09 -1.78 23.21
C ILE A 55 -12.31 -3.00 23.69
N SER A 56 -12.91 -4.17 23.59
CA SER A 56 -12.29 -5.44 23.94
C SER A 56 -11.65 -6.12 22.72
N TRP A 57 -10.53 -6.79 22.93
CA TRP A 57 -9.91 -7.70 21.98
C TRP A 57 -9.35 -8.91 22.72
N GLU A 58 -9.15 -10.01 22.02
CA GLU A 58 -8.49 -11.20 22.58
C GLU A 58 -7.01 -10.92 22.81
N ASN A 59 -6.50 -11.24 24.00
CA ASN A 59 -5.08 -11.07 24.33
C ASN A 59 -4.22 -12.21 23.76
N THR A 60 -4.33 -12.43 22.45
CA THR A 60 -3.62 -13.44 21.67
C THR A 60 -2.91 -12.76 20.49
N ILE A 61 -1.89 -13.40 19.91
CA ILE A 61 -1.21 -12.84 18.72
C ILE A 61 -2.19 -12.70 17.55
N SER A 62 -3.10 -13.67 17.38
CA SER A 62 -4.16 -13.56 16.36
C SER A 62 -5.08 -12.40 16.67
N GLY A 63 -5.53 -12.24 17.92
CA GLY A 63 -6.36 -11.11 18.35
C GLY A 63 -5.68 -9.76 18.13
N TRP A 64 -4.38 -9.66 18.37
CA TRP A 64 -3.60 -8.44 18.13
C TRP A 64 -3.48 -8.08 16.65
N LEU A 65 -3.32 -9.08 15.78
CA LEU A 65 -3.23 -8.89 14.33
C LEU A 65 -4.60 -8.53 13.73
N THR A 66 -5.66 -9.24 14.13
CA THR A 66 -7.01 -9.03 13.60
C THR A 66 -7.59 -7.71 14.06
N PHE A 67 -7.29 -7.31 15.31
CA PHE A 67 -7.68 -6.02 15.86
C PHE A 67 -6.78 -4.86 15.43
N GLU A 68 -5.64 -5.16 14.80
CA GLU A 68 -4.63 -4.17 14.40
C GLU A 68 -4.17 -3.33 15.60
N ILE A 69 -3.64 -4.01 16.63
CA ILE A 69 -3.39 -3.41 17.95
C ILE A 69 -2.50 -2.16 17.90
N LEU A 70 -1.51 -2.10 17.00
CA LEU A 70 -0.63 -0.94 16.93
C LEU A 70 -1.37 0.28 16.38
N TRP A 71 -2.25 0.08 15.40
CA TRP A 71 -3.14 1.16 14.95
C TRP A 71 -4.07 1.61 16.07
N PHE A 72 -4.65 0.68 16.83
CA PHE A 72 -5.44 1.03 17.99
C PHE A 72 -4.66 1.85 19.02
N LYS A 73 -3.42 1.46 19.35
CA LYS A 73 -2.56 2.22 20.27
C LYS A 73 -2.22 3.61 19.77
N ILE A 74 -2.10 3.80 18.44
CA ILE A 74 -1.92 5.12 17.83
C ILE A 74 -3.17 5.99 18.05
N LEU A 75 -4.37 5.44 17.88
CA LEU A 75 -5.63 6.17 18.14
C LEU A 75 -5.83 6.47 19.64
N GLU A 76 -5.47 5.52 20.50
CA GLU A 76 -5.49 5.71 21.95
C GLU A 76 -4.54 6.86 22.37
N TYR A 77 -3.35 6.91 21.79
CA TYR A 77 -2.41 8.00 22.03
C TYR A 77 -2.96 9.37 21.59
N ALA A 78 -3.69 9.42 20.45
CA ALA A 78 -4.37 10.64 20.01
C ALA A 78 -5.37 11.14 21.05
N SER A 79 -6.15 10.22 21.63
CA SER A 79 -7.10 10.53 22.71
C SER A 79 -6.39 11.10 23.94
N TYR A 80 -5.23 10.55 24.35
CA TYR A 80 -4.51 11.07 25.51
C TYR A 80 -3.91 12.46 25.29
N LEU A 81 -3.60 12.82 24.05
CA LEU A 81 -3.12 14.16 23.71
C LEU A 81 -4.22 15.22 23.74
N ASN A 82 -5.50 14.84 23.87
CA ASN A 82 -6.66 15.73 23.72
C ASN A 82 -6.58 16.56 22.41
N MET A 83 -6.00 15.97 21.36
CA MET A 83 -5.90 16.60 20.05
C MET A 83 -7.21 16.36 19.28
N GLU A 84 -7.64 17.36 18.51
CA GLU A 84 -8.79 17.22 17.62
C GLU A 84 -8.55 16.04 16.63
N PRO A 85 -9.46 15.05 16.57
CA PRO A 85 -9.21 13.80 15.84
C PRO A 85 -8.83 13.97 14.37
N LEU A 86 -9.48 14.89 13.63
CA LEU A 86 -9.17 15.14 12.23
C LEU A 86 -7.75 15.69 12.08
N THR A 87 -7.35 16.62 12.93
CA THR A 87 -5.99 17.18 12.98
C THR A 87 -4.95 16.11 13.24
N PHE A 88 -5.21 15.18 14.17
CA PHE A 88 -4.34 14.04 14.40
C PHE A 88 -4.19 13.16 13.15
N LEU A 89 -5.30 12.81 12.50
CA LEU A 89 -5.28 12.00 11.27
C LEU A 89 -4.54 12.70 10.12
N LYS A 90 -4.65 14.03 10.00
CA LYS A 90 -3.85 14.81 9.05
C LYS A 90 -2.34 14.70 9.32
N TYR A 91 -1.91 14.67 10.58
CA TYR A 91 -0.50 14.41 10.90
C TYR A 91 -0.06 12.98 10.52
N VAL A 92 -0.93 11.99 10.68
CA VAL A 92 -0.67 10.62 10.20
C VAL A 92 -0.51 10.59 8.67
N THR A 93 -1.39 11.27 7.93
CA THR A 93 -1.27 11.45 6.47
C THR A 93 0.04 12.15 6.11
N LEU A 94 0.41 13.22 6.84
CA LEU A 94 1.66 13.95 6.61
C LEU A 94 2.88 13.03 6.72
N VAL A 95 2.98 12.25 7.81
CA VAL A 95 4.07 11.28 7.98
C VAL A 95 4.07 10.24 6.86
N SER A 96 2.91 9.70 6.53
CA SER A 96 2.76 8.67 5.50
C SER A 96 3.17 9.17 4.11
N ALA A 97 2.71 10.37 3.74
CA ALA A 97 3.05 11.02 2.48
C ALA A 97 4.54 11.38 2.43
N PHE A 98 5.12 11.86 3.53
CA PHE A 98 6.55 12.18 3.62
C PHE A 98 7.42 10.95 3.38
N LEU A 99 7.16 9.85 4.09
CA LEU A 99 7.92 8.60 3.95
C LEU A 99 7.77 7.99 2.54
N THR A 100 6.55 8.02 1.99
CA THR A 100 6.26 7.56 0.62
C THR A 100 6.98 8.43 -0.42
N TYR A 101 7.03 9.74 -0.22
CA TYR A 101 7.79 10.66 -1.07
C TYR A 101 9.29 10.35 -1.05
N LEU A 102 9.87 10.12 0.12
CA LEU A 102 11.29 9.76 0.23
C LEU A 102 11.61 8.47 -0.54
N TYR A 103 10.74 7.46 -0.46
CA TYR A 103 10.88 6.22 -1.23
C TYR A 103 10.88 6.49 -2.74
N THR A 104 9.84 7.16 -3.23
CA THR A 104 9.66 7.40 -4.66
C THR A 104 10.77 8.29 -5.20
N ARG A 105 11.13 9.37 -4.48
CA ARG A 105 12.18 10.31 -4.88
C ARG A 105 13.54 9.65 -5.04
N LYS A 106 13.84 8.64 -4.23
CA LYS A 106 15.06 7.81 -4.30
C LYS A 106 15.07 6.91 -5.55
N ASN A 107 13.91 6.44 -6.01
CA ASN A 107 13.81 5.48 -7.12
C ASN A 107 13.54 6.13 -8.49
N PHE A 108 12.88 7.30 -8.56
CA PHE A 108 12.32 7.81 -9.82
C PHE A 108 12.74 9.21 -10.25
N GLY A 109 13.37 10.00 -9.39
CA GLY A 109 13.56 11.42 -9.66
C GLY A 109 12.35 12.27 -9.26
N LEU A 110 12.47 13.61 -9.37
CA LEU A 110 11.43 14.54 -8.88
C LEU A 110 10.12 14.40 -9.65
N LEU A 111 10.16 14.62 -10.97
CA LEU A 111 8.95 14.72 -11.80
C LEU A 111 8.10 13.44 -11.74
N VAL A 112 8.75 12.28 -11.88
CA VAL A 112 8.06 10.99 -11.84
C VAL A 112 7.51 10.69 -10.45
N SER A 113 8.21 11.07 -9.37
CA SER A 113 7.68 10.88 -8.01
C SER A 113 6.44 11.74 -7.80
N VAL A 114 6.44 13.00 -8.22
CA VAL A 114 5.28 13.88 -8.11
C VAL A 114 4.11 13.34 -8.92
N ALA A 115 4.33 12.90 -10.17
CA ALA A 115 3.28 12.30 -10.99
C ALA A 115 2.65 11.06 -10.32
N ILE A 116 3.47 10.15 -9.80
CA ILE A 116 3.00 8.94 -9.10
C ILE A 116 2.21 9.30 -7.85
N LEU A 117 2.69 10.25 -7.06
CA LEU A 117 2.07 10.57 -5.77
C LEU A 117 0.82 11.44 -5.91
N LEU A 118 0.70 12.20 -7.01
CA LEU A 118 -0.52 12.93 -7.36
C LEU A 118 -1.58 12.04 -8.03
N ASN A 119 -1.27 10.78 -8.36
CA ASN A 119 -2.28 9.84 -8.83
C ASN A 119 -3.42 9.72 -7.78
N PRO A 120 -4.71 9.76 -8.18
CA PRO A 120 -5.84 9.73 -7.24
C PRO A 120 -5.87 8.53 -6.31
N ILE A 121 -5.38 7.36 -6.74
CA ILE A 121 -5.28 6.16 -5.90
C ILE A 121 -4.27 6.36 -4.79
N THR A 122 -3.15 7.04 -5.08
CA THR A 122 -2.13 7.33 -4.07
C THR A 122 -2.64 8.37 -3.08
N ILE A 123 -3.35 9.40 -3.56
CA ILE A 123 -4.01 10.39 -2.68
C ILE A 123 -5.07 9.71 -1.80
N ASP A 124 -5.93 8.87 -2.38
CA ASP A 124 -6.93 8.11 -1.61
C ASP A 124 -6.28 7.17 -0.58
N LEU A 125 -5.18 6.49 -0.96
CA LEU A 125 -4.43 5.65 -0.02
C LEU A 125 -3.87 6.45 1.17
N LEU A 126 -3.34 7.65 0.93
CA LEU A 126 -2.69 8.46 1.96
C LEU A 126 -3.69 9.28 2.80
N SER A 127 -4.77 9.76 2.18
CA SER A 127 -5.72 10.71 2.79
C SER A 127 -7.03 10.04 3.22
N ALA A 128 -7.54 9.06 2.48
CA ALA A 128 -8.77 8.35 2.85
C ALA A 128 -8.47 7.11 3.70
N GLN A 129 -7.47 6.32 3.29
CA GLN A 129 -7.11 5.05 3.89
C GLN A 129 -5.89 5.18 4.81
N VAL A 130 -5.91 6.19 5.69
CA VAL A 130 -4.77 6.63 6.52
C VAL A 130 -4.04 5.49 7.26
N ARG A 131 -4.76 4.50 7.77
CA ARG A 131 -4.19 3.29 8.39
C ARG A 131 -3.33 2.49 7.42
N SER A 132 -3.87 2.22 6.23
CA SER A 132 -3.20 1.46 5.18
C SER A 132 -2.04 2.25 4.58
N GLY A 133 -2.21 3.56 4.39
CA GLY A 133 -1.15 4.48 3.98
C GLY A 133 0.02 4.51 4.96
N LEU A 134 -0.25 4.60 6.27
CA LEU A 134 0.78 4.55 7.31
C LEU A 134 1.55 3.23 7.30
N ALA A 135 0.83 2.10 7.36
CA ALA A 135 1.44 0.78 7.38
C ALA A 135 2.34 0.55 6.15
N PHE A 136 1.89 0.99 4.97
CA PHE A 136 2.65 0.84 3.75
C PHE A 136 3.85 1.79 3.66
N SER A 137 3.72 3.03 4.11
CA SER A 137 4.84 3.98 4.13
C SER A 137 5.98 3.51 5.06
N ILE A 138 5.64 2.83 6.17
CA ILE A 138 6.60 2.15 7.06
C ILE A 138 7.25 0.97 6.33
N PHE A 139 6.48 0.16 5.60
CA PHE A 139 7.02 -0.91 4.75
C PHE A 139 8.01 -0.36 3.70
N LEU A 140 7.66 0.70 2.97
CA LEU A 140 8.54 1.36 2.00
C LEU A 140 9.83 1.89 2.65
N THR A 141 9.71 2.43 3.86
CA THR A 141 10.86 2.86 4.64
C THR A 141 11.75 1.67 4.98
N ALA A 142 11.19 0.59 5.50
CA ALA A 142 11.92 -0.62 5.88
C ALA A 142 12.69 -1.23 4.70
N ILE A 143 12.08 -1.36 3.53
CA ILE A 143 12.75 -1.91 2.33
C ILE A 143 13.77 -0.92 1.71
N SER A 144 13.72 0.37 2.10
CA SER A 144 14.70 1.37 1.69
C SER A 144 15.94 1.42 2.56
N VAL A 145 15.85 0.89 3.79
CA VAL A 145 16.97 0.77 4.72
C VAL A 145 17.93 -0.30 4.20
N GLY A 146 19.18 0.10 3.96
CA GLY A 146 20.24 -0.81 3.55
C GLY A 146 20.69 -1.75 4.68
N ASP A 147 21.48 -2.76 4.37
CA ASP A 147 21.90 -3.75 5.36
C ASP A 147 23.04 -3.23 6.27
N GLY A 148 23.08 -3.72 7.50
CA GLY A 148 24.12 -3.37 8.48
C GLY A 148 23.72 -3.72 9.92
N LYS A 149 24.69 -3.80 10.84
CA LYS A 149 24.47 -4.29 12.22
C LYS A 149 23.28 -3.64 12.95
N ILE A 150 23.11 -2.33 12.81
CA ILE A 150 22.00 -1.56 13.42
C ILE A 150 20.78 -1.47 12.48
N LYS A 151 21.05 -1.39 11.16
CA LYS A 151 20.01 -1.15 10.15
C LYS A 151 19.15 -2.37 9.88
N THR A 152 19.72 -3.58 9.95
CA THR A 152 19.01 -4.83 9.70
C THR A 152 17.96 -5.11 10.79
N PRO A 153 18.27 -5.02 12.11
CA PRO A 153 17.25 -5.12 13.15
C PRO A 153 16.15 -4.06 13.01
N ALA A 154 16.51 -2.80 12.73
CA ALA A 154 15.53 -1.74 12.53
C ALA A 154 14.59 -2.02 11.35
N LYS A 155 15.13 -2.51 10.23
CA LYS A 155 14.36 -2.95 9.07
C LYS A 155 13.39 -4.09 9.41
N ILE A 156 13.87 -5.11 10.11
CA ILE A 156 13.02 -6.25 10.52
C ILE A 156 11.91 -5.76 11.45
N LEU A 157 12.24 -4.93 12.44
CA LEU A 157 11.26 -4.35 13.35
C LEU A 157 10.18 -3.58 12.57
N LEU A 158 10.57 -2.66 11.68
CA LEU A 158 9.60 -1.90 10.88
C LEU A 158 8.70 -2.83 10.05
N LEU A 159 9.25 -3.88 9.41
CA LEU A 159 8.45 -4.86 8.66
C LEU A 159 7.45 -5.58 9.58
N VAL A 160 7.90 -6.09 10.73
CA VAL A 160 7.08 -6.82 11.70
C VAL A 160 5.97 -5.94 12.31
N LEU A 161 6.18 -4.63 12.42
CA LEU A 161 5.14 -3.72 12.95
C LEU A 161 3.99 -3.50 11.96
N THR A 162 4.23 -3.59 10.64
CA THR A 162 3.20 -3.25 9.64
C THR A 162 1.90 -4.05 9.70
N PRO A 163 1.88 -5.37 9.97
CA PRO A 163 0.65 -6.16 10.10
C PRO A 163 -0.17 -5.78 11.34
N PHE A 164 0.47 -5.27 12.40
CA PHE A 164 -0.21 -4.77 13.59
C PHE A 164 -0.81 -3.37 13.38
N ILE A 165 -0.43 -2.66 12.32
CA ILE A 165 -1.10 -1.42 11.89
C ILE A 165 -2.21 -1.75 10.90
N HIS A 166 -1.94 -2.63 9.94
CA HIS A 166 -2.93 -3.05 8.96
C HIS A 166 -2.75 -4.52 8.58
N SER A 167 -3.78 -5.34 8.82
CA SER A 167 -3.70 -6.80 8.67
C SER A 167 -3.37 -7.24 7.24
N ALA A 168 -3.80 -6.49 6.22
CA ALA A 168 -3.49 -6.74 4.81
C ALA A 168 -1.97 -6.73 4.51
N MET A 169 -1.17 -6.08 5.36
CA MET A 169 0.29 -6.10 5.24
C MET A 169 0.89 -7.48 5.46
N THR A 170 0.17 -8.42 6.10
CA THR A 170 0.61 -9.82 6.20
C THR A 170 0.83 -10.43 4.82
N ILE A 171 -0.10 -10.19 3.89
CA ILE A 171 -0.04 -10.70 2.51
C ILE A 171 1.10 -9.99 1.75
N ILE A 172 1.20 -8.66 1.89
CA ILE A 172 2.28 -7.88 1.28
C ILE A 172 3.66 -8.35 1.76
N LEU A 173 3.83 -8.60 3.06
CA LEU A 173 5.06 -9.13 3.63
C LEU A 173 5.37 -10.55 3.15
N ALA A 174 4.36 -11.41 3.06
CA ALA A 174 4.54 -12.76 2.52
C ALA A 174 5.05 -12.71 1.08
N ILE A 175 4.42 -11.90 0.22
CA ILE A 175 4.86 -11.69 -1.17
C ILE A 175 6.29 -11.14 -1.21
N TYR A 176 6.61 -10.15 -0.37
CA TYR A 176 7.95 -9.57 -0.28
C TYR A 176 9.00 -10.60 0.16
N ALA A 177 8.72 -11.38 1.21
CA ALA A 177 9.62 -12.40 1.72
C ALA A 177 9.86 -13.50 0.67
N SER A 178 8.81 -14.00 0.03
CA SER A 178 8.91 -14.96 -1.08
C SER A 178 9.71 -14.39 -2.25
N SER A 179 9.49 -13.12 -2.61
CA SER A 179 10.23 -12.45 -3.68
C SER A 179 11.73 -12.35 -3.37
N LYS A 180 12.09 -12.01 -2.13
CA LYS A 180 13.49 -11.95 -1.66
C LYS A 180 14.13 -13.33 -1.57
N PHE A 181 13.38 -14.33 -1.13
CA PHE A 181 13.85 -15.71 -1.09
C PHE A 181 14.18 -16.23 -2.50
N LEU A 182 13.32 -15.96 -3.48
CA LEU A 182 13.54 -16.38 -4.87
C LEU A 182 14.71 -15.65 -5.54
N GLU A 183 14.84 -14.34 -5.32
CA GLU A 183 15.98 -13.55 -5.79
C GLU A 183 17.31 -14.12 -5.26
N SER A 184 17.36 -14.50 -3.97
CA SER A 184 18.58 -15.02 -3.33
C SER A 184 18.91 -16.47 -3.70
N THR A 185 17.93 -17.24 -4.18
CA THR A 185 18.12 -18.65 -4.56
C THR A 185 18.87 -18.77 -5.88
N LYS A 186 20.16 -19.14 -5.84
CA LYS A 186 21.01 -19.29 -7.03
C LYS A 186 20.95 -20.66 -7.71
N ARG A 187 20.45 -21.69 -7.02
CA ARG A 187 20.50 -23.09 -7.47
C ARG A 187 19.42 -23.45 -8.50
N ILE A 188 18.33 -22.70 -8.54
CA ILE A 188 17.18 -22.98 -9.40
C ILE A 188 17.26 -22.08 -10.64
N PRO A 189 17.15 -22.61 -11.86
CA PRO A 189 17.06 -21.78 -13.06
C PRO A 189 15.88 -20.80 -12.98
N GLU A 190 16.09 -19.58 -13.47
CA GLU A 190 15.15 -18.46 -13.29
C GLU A 190 13.73 -18.78 -13.78
N LYS A 191 13.61 -19.44 -14.93
CA LYS A 191 12.32 -19.90 -15.48
C LYS A 191 11.52 -20.74 -14.48
N TYR A 192 12.17 -21.66 -13.75
CA TYR A 192 11.48 -22.51 -12.79
C TYR A 192 11.08 -21.74 -11.52
N LYS A 193 11.91 -20.78 -11.06
CA LYS A 193 11.54 -19.89 -9.94
C LYS A 193 10.29 -19.07 -10.26
N GLN A 194 10.21 -18.59 -11.48
CA GLN A 194 9.09 -17.77 -11.95
C GLN A 194 7.82 -18.60 -12.10
N ILE A 195 7.90 -19.76 -12.73
CA ILE A 195 6.76 -20.67 -12.87
C ILE A 195 6.27 -21.09 -11.48
N SER A 196 7.17 -21.50 -10.58
CA SER A 196 6.77 -21.91 -9.23
C SER A 196 6.17 -20.75 -8.44
N PHE A 197 6.75 -19.56 -8.50
CA PHE A 197 6.20 -18.37 -7.84
C PHE A 197 4.82 -18.02 -8.37
N PHE A 198 4.66 -17.98 -9.70
CA PHE A 198 3.38 -17.68 -10.34
C PHE A 198 2.32 -18.71 -9.92
N SER A 199 2.63 -20.00 -10.01
CA SER A 199 1.70 -21.07 -9.65
C SER A 199 1.32 -21.02 -8.17
N VAL A 200 2.28 -20.78 -7.27
CA VAL A 200 2.02 -20.66 -5.83
C VAL A 200 1.16 -19.45 -5.54
N ILE A 201 1.51 -18.27 -6.07
CA ILE A 201 0.72 -17.05 -5.84
C ILE A 201 -0.68 -17.18 -6.43
N LEU A 202 -0.82 -17.71 -7.63
CA LEU A 202 -2.13 -17.94 -8.25
C LEU A 202 -2.98 -18.87 -7.40
N LEU A 203 -2.44 -20.03 -7.01
CA LEU A 203 -3.15 -20.99 -6.17
C LEU A 203 -3.52 -20.38 -4.81
N SER A 204 -2.57 -19.72 -4.13
CA SER A 204 -2.83 -19.04 -2.86
C SER A 204 -3.89 -17.94 -2.99
N SER A 205 -3.89 -17.18 -4.09
CA SER A 205 -4.88 -16.13 -4.34
C SER A 205 -6.27 -16.71 -4.56
N VAL A 206 -6.39 -17.83 -5.27
CA VAL A 206 -7.66 -18.54 -5.47
C VAL A 206 -8.17 -19.10 -4.13
N VAL A 207 -7.31 -19.76 -3.36
CA VAL A 207 -7.65 -20.28 -2.03
C VAL A 207 -8.12 -19.13 -1.12
N MET A 208 -7.37 -18.02 -1.08
CA MET A 208 -7.77 -16.84 -0.33
C MET A 208 -9.11 -16.29 -0.80
N ALA A 209 -9.34 -16.21 -2.11
CA ALA A 209 -10.60 -15.70 -2.64
C ALA A 209 -11.81 -16.55 -2.23
N ILE A 210 -11.64 -17.87 -2.09
CA ILE A 210 -12.69 -18.79 -1.66
C ILE A 210 -12.91 -18.71 -0.14
N TYR A 211 -11.84 -18.65 0.65
CA TYR A 211 -11.92 -18.85 2.10
C TYR A 211 -11.85 -17.57 2.94
N VAL A 212 -11.50 -16.41 2.38
CA VAL A 212 -11.29 -15.19 3.18
C VAL A 212 -12.54 -14.79 3.95
N SER A 213 -13.73 -14.87 3.35
CA SER A 213 -14.98 -14.53 4.01
C SER A 213 -15.27 -15.46 5.20
N SER A 214 -15.11 -16.77 5.02
CA SER A 214 -15.28 -17.75 6.08
C SER A 214 -14.23 -17.62 7.19
N ALA A 215 -12.99 -17.29 6.83
CA ALA A 215 -11.92 -17.07 7.80
C ALA A 215 -12.19 -15.81 8.65
N LEU A 216 -12.65 -14.73 8.03
CA LEU A 216 -13.03 -13.49 8.73
C LEU A 216 -14.24 -13.72 9.65
N GLU A 217 -15.23 -14.47 9.18
CA GLU A 217 -16.40 -14.85 9.98
C GLU A 217 -16.01 -15.69 11.20
N ALA A 218 -15.14 -16.69 11.03
CA ALA A 218 -14.65 -17.54 12.12
C ALA A 218 -13.86 -16.75 13.18
N ILE A 219 -13.23 -15.65 12.80
CA ILE A 219 -12.48 -14.74 13.69
C ILE A 219 -13.42 -13.69 14.33
N GLY A 220 -14.70 -13.70 13.97
CA GLY A 220 -15.69 -12.74 14.47
C GLY A 220 -15.62 -11.36 13.80
N ASP A 221 -14.85 -11.21 12.72
CA ASP A 221 -14.78 -9.99 11.94
C ASP A 221 -15.94 -9.92 10.94
N ARG A 222 -17.13 -9.59 11.44
CA ARG A 222 -18.37 -9.46 10.64
C ARG A 222 -18.40 -8.20 9.77
N ARG A 223 -17.37 -7.33 9.83
CA ARG A 223 -17.36 -6.01 9.20
C ARG A 223 -17.22 -6.05 7.67
N GLN A 224 -16.98 -7.22 7.06
CA GLN A 224 -16.78 -7.36 5.61
C GLN A 224 -17.93 -8.01 4.85
N LEU A 225 -18.99 -8.48 5.51
CA LEU A 225 -20.06 -9.23 4.82
C LEU A 225 -21.11 -8.33 4.12
N GLU A 226 -21.13 -7.02 4.37
CA GLU A 226 -22.09 -6.10 3.77
C GLU A 226 -21.43 -4.95 3.00
N GLY A 227 -21.67 -4.89 1.68
CA GLY A 227 -21.61 -3.65 0.90
C GLY A 227 -20.23 -3.12 0.50
N ILE A 228 -19.18 -3.95 0.45
CA ILE A 228 -17.90 -3.50 -0.14
C ILE A 228 -18.09 -3.34 -1.65
N ALA A 229 -18.16 -2.09 -2.12
CA ALA A 229 -18.21 -1.77 -3.54
C ALA A 229 -16.96 -2.31 -4.25
N ILE A 230 -17.15 -3.35 -5.05
CA ILE A 230 -16.11 -3.89 -5.94
C ILE A 230 -15.90 -2.88 -7.06
N LYS A 231 -14.65 -2.51 -7.35
CA LYS A 231 -14.36 -1.64 -8.49
C LYS A 231 -14.66 -2.40 -9.79
N SER A 232 -15.20 -1.69 -10.78
CA SER A 232 -15.57 -2.30 -12.06
C SER A 232 -14.38 -3.01 -12.71
N GLN A 233 -14.64 -4.07 -13.48
CA GLN A 233 -13.59 -4.77 -14.21
C GLN A 233 -12.88 -3.84 -15.20
N ALA A 234 -13.60 -2.85 -15.75
CA ALA A 234 -13.04 -1.81 -16.61
C ALA A 234 -11.92 -1.01 -15.90
N TYR A 235 -12.09 -0.69 -14.61
CA TYR A 235 -11.06 -0.03 -13.81
C TYR A 235 -9.78 -0.87 -13.69
N MET A 236 -9.92 -2.19 -13.65
CA MET A 236 -8.80 -3.12 -13.48
C MET A 236 -8.04 -3.44 -14.77
N VAL A 237 -8.60 -3.12 -15.95
CA VAL A 237 -7.95 -3.39 -17.25
C VAL A 237 -6.54 -2.82 -17.31
N TYR A 238 -6.33 -1.59 -16.80
CA TYR A 238 -5.00 -0.98 -16.72
C TYR A 238 -4.01 -1.88 -15.94
N TRP A 239 -4.42 -2.38 -14.79
CA TRP A 239 -3.59 -3.27 -13.95
C TRP A 239 -3.41 -4.66 -14.58
N TYR A 240 -4.38 -5.14 -15.36
CA TYR A 240 -4.24 -6.37 -16.15
C TYR A 240 -3.14 -6.23 -17.21
N LEU A 241 -3.08 -5.08 -17.89
CA LEU A 241 -2.02 -4.77 -18.85
C LEU A 241 -0.64 -4.75 -18.17
N TRP A 242 -0.53 -4.23 -16.94
CA TRP A 242 0.71 -4.30 -16.17
C TRP A 242 1.09 -5.73 -15.80
N ALA A 243 0.14 -6.54 -15.35
CA ALA A 243 0.41 -7.94 -15.02
C ALA A 243 0.90 -8.70 -16.26
N MET A 244 0.28 -8.49 -17.42
CA MET A 244 0.73 -9.05 -18.69
C MET A 244 2.13 -8.52 -19.09
N ALA A 245 2.36 -7.21 -18.96
CA ALA A 245 3.63 -6.58 -19.30
C ALA A 245 4.79 -7.07 -18.42
N PHE A 246 4.52 -7.48 -17.18
CA PHE A 246 5.51 -8.18 -16.36
C PHE A 246 5.59 -9.66 -16.70
N ALA A 247 4.47 -10.36 -16.92
CA ALA A 247 4.47 -11.78 -17.23
C ALA A 247 5.18 -12.14 -18.56
N ILE A 248 5.16 -11.25 -19.57
CA ILE A 248 5.72 -11.52 -20.90
C ILE A 248 7.27 -11.53 -20.90
N PRO A 249 7.98 -10.53 -20.33
CA PRO A 249 9.44 -10.55 -20.20
C PRO A 249 9.96 -11.55 -19.18
N PHE A 250 9.10 -12.10 -18.30
CA PHE A 250 9.51 -12.99 -17.21
C PHE A 250 10.33 -14.17 -17.73
N LEU A 251 9.90 -14.85 -18.80
CA LEU A 251 10.37 -16.20 -19.12
C LEU A 251 11.89 -16.39 -19.39
N TRP A 252 12.73 -15.35 -19.49
CA TRP A 252 14.09 -15.49 -20.01
C TRP A 252 15.19 -14.58 -19.41
N LYS A 253 14.96 -13.84 -18.31
CA LYS A 253 15.99 -12.96 -17.71
C LYS A 253 16.02 -13.02 -16.18
N LYS A 254 17.22 -12.85 -15.61
CA LYS A 254 17.42 -12.69 -14.17
C LYS A 254 16.54 -11.55 -13.64
N THR A 255 15.73 -11.87 -12.65
CA THR A 255 14.68 -10.99 -12.15
C THR A 255 15.03 -10.48 -10.74
N ASP A 256 14.84 -9.18 -10.50
CA ASP A 256 14.97 -8.53 -9.18
C ASP A 256 13.73 -8.87 -8.32
N TRP A 257 13.87 -8.96 -6.99
CA TRP A 257 12.75 -9.13 -6.07
C TRP A 257 11.59 -8.17 -6.32
N LYS A 258 11.84 -6.93 -6.78
CA LYS A 258 10.78 -5.95 -7.07
C LYS A 258 9.82 -6.46 -8.15
N VAL A 259 10.34 -7.16 -9.14
CA VAL A 259 9.56 -7.68 -10.26
C VAL A 259 8.72 -8.88 -9.81
N TYR A 260 9.28 -9.77 -8.99
CA TYR A 260 8.51 -10.82 -8.30
C TYR A 260 7.39 -10.20 -7.43
N PHE A 261 7.72 -9.18 -6.62
CA PHE A 261 6.77 -8.52 -5.75
C PHE A 261 5.63 -7.87 -6.52
N SER A 262 5.95 -7.14 -7.58
CA SER A 262 4.98 -6.43 -8.42
C SER A 262 4.04 -7.41 -9.12
N THR A 263 4.59 -8.51 -9.65
CA THR A 263 3.79 -9.56 -10.28
C THR A 263 2.90 -10.27 -9.27
N GLY A 264 3.44 -10.60 -8.09
CA GLY A 264 2.68 -11.26 -7.03
C GLY A 264 1.51 -10.41 -6.53
N THR A 265 1.75 -9.13 -6.26
CA THR A 265 0.72 -8.19 -5.79
C THR A 265 -0.34 -7.89 -6.85
N LEU A 266 0.05 -7.78 -8.11
CA LEU A 266 -0.89 -7.69 -9.23
C LEU A 266 -1.74 -8.95 -9.32
N LEU A 267 -1.15 -10.16 -9.33
CA LEU A 267 -1.92 -11.41 -9.43
C LEU A 267 -2.92 -11.57 -8.29
N VAL A 268 -2.51 -11.31 -7.05
CA VAL A 268 -3.40 -11.32 -5.89
C VAL A 268 -4.55 -10.33 -6.10
N GLY A 269 -4.24 -9.09 -6.48
CA GLY A 269 -5.25 -8.07 -6.71
C GLY A 269 -6.24 -8.42 -7.82
N ILE A 270 -5.75 -9.00 -8.92
CA ILE A 270 -6.56 -9.45 -10.07
C ILE A 270 -7.49 -10.59 -9.67
N VAL A 271 -6.95 -11.65 -9.07
CA VAL A 271 -7.72 -12.85 -8.71
C VAL A 271 -8.77 -12.51 -7.65
N MET A 272 -8.42 -11.73 -6.64
CA MET A 272 -9.38 -11.30 -5.62
C MET A 272 -10.46 -10.41 -6.21
N ASN A 273 -10.12 -9.46 -7.08
CA ASN A 273 -11.12 -8.59 -7.74
C ASN A 273 -12.03 -9.35 -8.71
N ALA A 274 -11.50 -10.34 -9.44
CA ALA A 274 -12.30 -11.23 -10.27
C ALA A 274 -13.25 -12.10 -9.45
N SER A 275 -12.91 -12.38 -8.19
CA SER A 275 -13.72 -13.16 -7.25
C SER A 275 -14.66 -12.29 -6.40
N GLY A 276 -14.81 -11.00 -6.72
CA GLY A 276 -15.71 -10.09 -6.01
C GLY A 276 -15.20 -9.61 -4.64
N ILE A 277 -13.90 -9.72 -4.39
CA ILE A 277 -13.25 -9.18 -3.19
C ILE A 277 -12.46 -7.93 -3.58
N ALA A 278 -12.35 -6.92 -2.72
CA ALA A 278 -11.65 -5.67 -2.98
C ALA A 278 -10.11 -5.80 -3.11
N GLY A 279 -9.64 -6.61 -4.07
CA GLY A 279 -8.24 -6.91 -4.35
C GLY A 279 -7.45 -5.69 -4.86
N PHE A 280 -8.13 -4.68 -5.40
CA PHE A 280 -7.51 -3.45 -5.86
C PHE A 280 -6.67 -2.76 -4.77
N ARG A 281 -7.00 -2.96 -3.49
CA ARG A 281 -6.27 -2.39 -2.36
C ARG A 281 -4.81 -2.89 -2.30
N PHE A 282 -4.55 -4.15 -2.63
CA PHE A 282 -3.18 -4.68 -2.68
C PHE A 282 -2.36 -4.04 -3.80
N VAL A 283 -3.01 -3.78 -4.94
CA VAL A 283 -2.39 -3.09 -6.08
C VAL A 283 -2.11 -1.64 -5.72
N ALA A 284 -3.09 -0.94 -5.14
CA ALA A 284 -3.01 0.45 -4.69
C ALA A 284 -1.85 0.67 -3.71
N LEU A 285 -1.76 -0.19 -2.68
CA LEU A 285 -0.63 -0.20 -1.76
C LEU A 285 0.67 -0.35 -2.54
N SER A 286 0.74 -1.30 -3.46
CA SER A 286 1.99 -1.68 -4.13
C SER A 286 2.45 -0.75 -5.26
N ILE A 287 1.67 0.29 -5.63
CA ILE A 287 1.97 1.20 -6.76
C ILE A 287 3.41 1.71 -6.75
N PRO A 288 3.97 2.24 -5.63
CA PRO A 288 5.33 2.76 -5.63
C PRO A 288 6.38 1.70 -5.98
N VAL A 289 6.17 0.44 -5.58
CA VAL A 289 7.08 -0.66 -5.89
C VAL A 289 6.85 -1.17 -7.32
N ILE A 290 5.60 -1.32 -7.74
CA ILE A 290 5.20 -1.70 -9.11
C ILE A 290 5.87 -0.79 -10.12
N LEU A 291 5.72 0.52 -9.97
CA LEU A 291 6.31 1.47 -10.90
C LEU A 291 7.85 1.45 -10.84
N SER A 292 8.45 1.03 -9.71
CA SER A 292 9.91 0.93 -9.55
C SER A 292 10.54 -0.18 -10.37
N THR A 293 9.70 -1.05 -10.94
CA THR A 293 10.10 -2.10 -11.88
C THR A 293 10.04 -1.69 -13.33
N VAL A 294 9.50 -0.50 -13.66
CA VAL A 294 9.44 0.01 -15.04
C VAL A 294 10.81 0.02 -15.73
N PRO A 295 11.92 0.44 -15.09
CA PRO A 295 13.23 0.38 -15.72
C PRO A 295 13.69 -1.04 -16.09
N SER A 296 13.10 -2.07 -15.46
CA SER A 296 13.36 -3.48 -15.75
C SER A 296 12.58 -3.97 -16.98
N ILE A 297 11.56 -3.24 -17.42
CA ILE A 297 10.88 -3.49 -18.70
C ILE A 297 11.83 -3.13 -19.84
N ARG A 298 11.73 -3.85 -20.98
CA ARG A 298 12.51 -3.56 -22.18
C ARG A 298 12.38 -2.07 -22.54
N LYS A 299 13.52 -1.36 -22.65
CA LYS A 299 13.60 0.11 -22.84
C LYS A 299 12.61 0.68 -23.86
N GLY A 300 12.36 -0.03 -24.97
CA GLY A 300 11.41 0.39 -26.00
C GLY A 300 9.95 0.50 -25.53
N PHE A 301 9.56 -0.17 -24.44
CA PHE A 301 8.20 -0.14 -23.90
C PHE A 301 7.97 0.99 -22.88
N ILE A 302 9.03 1.61 -22.35
CA ILE A 302 8.91 2.64 -21.30
C ILE A 302 8.06 3.85 -21.75
N PRO A 303 8.21 4.41 -22.96
CA PRO A 303 7.38 5.54 -23.38
C PRO A 303 5.88 5.19 -23.42
N TYR A 304 5.54 4.00 -23.90
CA TYR A 304 4.15 3.52 -23.95
C TYR A 304 3.56 3.35 -22.55
N VAL A 305 4.34 2.79 -21.62
CA VAL A 305 3.96 2.66 -20.22
C VAL A 305 3.64 4.03 -19.61
N ILE A 306 4.51 5.02 -19.83
CA ILE A 306 4.28 6.39 -19.32
C ILE A 306 3.02 7.00 -19.92
N VAL A 307 2.81 6.89 -21.23
CA VAL A 307 1.61 7.42 -21.91
C VAL A 307 0.34 6.78 -21.38
N ILE A 308 0.32 5.45 -21.24
CA ILE A 308 -0.85 4.72 -20.71
C ILE A 308 -1.10 5.11 -19.24
N SER A 309 -0.05 5.28 -18.43
CA SER A 309 -0.19 5.78 -17.06
C SER A 309 -0.79 7.19 -17.01
N ILE A 310 -0.36 8.10 -17.86
CA ILE A 310 -0.92 9.46 -17.93
C ILE A 310 -2.40 9.42 -18.33
N ILE A 311 -2.76 8.63 -19.34
CA ILE A 311 -4.17 8.47 -19.77
C ILE A 311 -5.00 7.88 -18.63
N TYR A 312 -4.48 6.87 -17.95
CA TYR A 312 -5.13 6.25 -16.80
C TYR A 312 -5.34 7.26 -15.66
N ASP A 313 -4.30 8.00 -15.29
CA ASP A 313 -4.35 9.02 -14.24
C ASP A 313 -5.34 10.14 -14.58
N ALA A 314 -5.34 10.63 -15.81
CA ALA A 314 -6.29 11.64 -16.28
C ALA A 314 -7.73 11.11 -16.23
N THR A 315 -7.94 9.85 -16.62
CA THR A 315 -9.26 9.19 -16.54
C THR A 315 -9.70 9.04 -15.10
N LEU A 316 -8.80 8.63 -14.20
CA LEU A 316 -9.09 8.55 -12.77
C LEU A 316 -9.46 9.90 -12.19
N PHE A 317 -8.69 10.94 -12.50
CA PHE A 317 -8.99 12.30 -12.05
C PHE A 317 -10.34 12.76 -12.54
N TYR A 318 -10.66 12.51 -13.81
CA TYR A 318 -11.97 12.85 -14.37
C TYR A 318 -13.10 12.19 -13.59
N PHE A 319 -13.01 10.91 -13.24
CA PHE A 319 -14.03 10.24 -12.43
C PHE A 319 -14.01 10.67 -10.97
N TRP A 320 -12.83 10.97 -10.42
CA TRP A 320 -12.67 11.30 -9.01
C TRP A 320 -13.25 12.65 -8.61
N ILE A 321 -13.39 13.58 -9.55
CA ILE A 321 -14.01 14.90 -9.33
C ILE A 321 -15.53 14.92 -9.60
N GLN A 322 -16.12 13.80 -10.04
CA GLN A 322 -17.57 13.73 -10.30
C GLN A 322 -18.31 13.45 -8.98
N PRO A 323 -19.43 14.14 -8.69
CA PRO A 323 -20.18 13.96 -7.44
C PRO A 323 -20.79 12.56 -7.24
N ASP A 324 -21.01 11.83 -8.34
CA ASP A 324 -21.79 10.59 -8.35
C ASP A 324 -20.95 9.30 -8.32
N PHE A 325 -19.65 9.37 -7.99
CA PHE A 325 -18.70 8.26 -8.16
C PHE A 325 -17.92 7.80 -6.91
#